data_AF-K1TY56-F1
#
_entry.id   AF-K1TY56-F1
#
_cell.length_a   1.000
_cell.length_b   1.000
_cell.length_c   1.000
_cell.angle_alpha   90.00
_cell.angle_beta   90.00
_cell.angle_gamma   90.00
#
_symmetry.space_group_name_H-M   'P 1'
#
loop_
_entity.id
_entity.type
_entity.pdbx_description
1 polymer ?
#
loop_
_entity_poly.entity_id
_entity_poly.type
_entity_poly.pdbx_seq_one_letter_code
_entity_poly.pdbx_strand_id
1 'polypeptide(L)'
;MIGPRSALFTPFSNLGLIVIDEEHESAYKSESVPKYHAIEVAQKRAYDTGATVVLGSATPSLESYYKAKNGTYILHKLTTREKGNLPSVSIVDLREELQQGNKSIFSNKLQTLINDRLE
;
A
#
# COMPACT_ATOMS: atom_id res chain seq x y z
N MET A 1 2.53 -6.41 20.29
CA MET A 1 1.06 -6.34 20.11
C MET A 1 0.80 -6.01 18.65
N ILE A 2 -0.24 -6.60 18.07
CA ILE A 2 -0.64 -6.42 16.67
C ILE A 2 -2.13 -6.08 16.67
N GLY A 3 -2.55 -5.12 15.87
CA GLY A 3 -3.96 -4.75 15.79
C GLY A 3 -4.23 -3.66 14.75
N PRO A 4 -5.51 -3.31 14.59
CA PRO A 4 -5.91 -2.22 13.68
C PRO A 4 -5.42 -0.87 14.21
N ARG A 5 -5.70 0.22 13.50
CA ARG A 5 -5.32 1.60 13.89
C ARG A 5 -5.53 1.99 15.36
N SER A 6 -6.54 1.46 16.04
CA SER A 6 -6.80 1.73 17.48
C SER A 6 -5.75 1.12 18.43
N ALA A 7 -5.02 0.08 18.00
CA ALA A 7 -3.89 -0.49 18.74
C ALA A 7 -2.82 0.57 19.05
N LEU A 8 -2.76 1.63 18.26
CA LEU A 8 -1.83 2.73 18.47
C LEU A 8 -2.01 3.43 19.83
N PHE A 9 -3.13 3.23 20.53
CA PHE A 9 -3.38 3.81 21.86
C PHE A 9 -3.13 2.83 23.02
N THR A 10 -2.77 1.58 22.76
CA THR A 10 -2.49 0.61 23.82
C THR A 10 -1.30 1.07 24.65
N PRO A 11 -1.39 1.08 25.99
CA PRO A 11 -0.30 1.53 26.86
C PRO A 11 0.90 0.59 26.77
N PHE A 12 2.10 1.18 26.79
CA PHE A 12 3.37 0.45 26.90
C PHE A 12 4.25 1.18 27.91
N SER A 13 4.95 0.43 28.75
CA SER A 13 5.94 0.98 29.69
C SER A 13 7.23 1.44 29.00
N ASN A 14 7.61 0.77 27.91
CA ASN A 14 8.79 1.11 27.11
C ASN A 14 8.53 0.82 25.62
N LEU A 15 7.93 1.78 24.92
CA LEU A 15 7.65 1.64 23.48
C LEU A 15 8.93 1.93 22.68
N GLY A 16 9.50 0.91 22.03
CA GLY A 16 10.71 1.08 21.21
C GLY A 16 10.48 1.18 19.70
N LEU A 17 9.39 0.59 19.19
CA LEU A 17 9.15 0.47 17.75
C LEU A 17 7.66 0.44 17.44
N ILE A 18 7.27 1.16 16.39
CA ILE A 18 5.94 1.10 15.77
C ILE A 18 6.14 0.74 14.30
N VAL A 19 5.49 -0.32 13.83
CA VAL A 19 5.49 -0.71 12.41
C VAL A 19 4.08 -0.55 11.87
N ILE A 20 3.94 0.18 10.78
CA ILE A 20 2.67 0.33 10.05
C ILE A 20 2.88 -0.31 8.68
N ASP A 21 2.19 -1.41 8.44
CA ASP A 21 2.19 -2.09 7.14
C ASP A 21 1.08 -1.53 6.24
N GLU A 22 1.32 -1.55 4.93
CA GLU A 22 0.47 -0.92 3.91
C GLU A 22 0.09 0.53 4.27
N GLU A 23 1.08 1.36 4.62
CA GLU A 23 0.86 2.73 5.15
C GLU A 23 -0.02 3.62 4.27
N HIS A 24 -0.08 3.33 2.97
CA HIS A 24 -0.87 4.06 1.99
C HIS A 24 -2.39 3.83 2.11
N GLU A 25 -2.80 2.83 2.91
CA GLU A 25 -4.21 2.45 3.07
C GLU A 25 -5.03 3.55 3.74
N SER A 26 -6.14 3.92 3.09
CA SER A 26 -7.06 4.95 3.59
C SER A 26 -7.70 4.58 4.93
N ALA A 27 -7.73 3.28 5.26
CA ALA A 27 -8.22 2.77 6.54
C ALA A 27 -7.47 3.36 7.76
N TYR A 28 -6.25 3.86 7.58
CA TYR A 28 -5.50 4.53 8.64
C TYR A 28 -6.01 5.94 8.97
N LYS A 29 -6.93 6.50 8.18
CA LYS A 29 -7.63 7.74 8.47
C LYS A 29 -8.96 7.46 9.18
N SER A 30 -9.09 7.98 10.40
CA SER A 30 -10.34 7.92 11.15
C SER A 30 -11.32 8.97 10.68
N GLU A 31 -12.46 8.53 10.12
CA GLU A 31 -13.59 9.44 9.87
C GLU A 31 -14.55 9.56 11.06
N SER A 32 -14.48 8.64 12.02
CA SER A 32 -15.23 8.71 13.29
C SER A 32 -14.49 9.57 14.31
N VAL A 33 -15.21 10.33 15.14
CA VAL A 33 -14.65 11.14 16.23
C VAL A 33 -14.08 10.23 17.34
N PRO A 34 -12.88 10.51 17.88
CA PRO A 34 -11.94 11.53 17.42
C PRO A 34 -11.36 11.18 16.05
N LYS A 35 -11.34 12.17 15.14
CA LYS A 35 -10.71 12.02 13.81
C LYS A 35 -9.21 12.13 13.97
N TYR A 36 -8.46 11.20 13.37
CA TYR A 36 -7.00 11.19 13.41
C TYR A 36 -6.45 10.39 12.23
N HIS A 37 -5.20 10.69 11.85
CA HIS A 37 -4.42 9.87 10.94
C HIS A 37 -3.46 8.98 11.74
N ALA A 38 -3.53 7.66 11.59
CA ALA A 38 -2.73 6.73 12.40
C ALA A 38 -1.22 6.98 12.26
N ILE A 39 -0.74 7.28 11.05
CA ILE A 39 0.66 7.66 10.80
C ILE A 39 1.10 8.89 11.62
N GLU A 40 0.31 9.97 11.62
CA GLU A 40 0.64 11.18 12.39
C GLU A 40 0.66 10.90 13.89
N VAL A 41 -0.32 10.14 14.38
CA VAL A 41 -0.37 9.74 15.79
C VAL A 41 0.83 8.85 16.14
N ALA A 42 1.26 7.96 15.24
CA ALA A 42 2.42 7.11 15.45
C ALA A 42 3.71 7.92 15.52
N GLN A 43 3.86 8.91 14.64
CA GLN A 43 4.99 9.84 14.65
C GLN A 43 5.04 10.66 15.93
N LYS A 44 3.89 11.20 16.36
CA LYS A 44 3.80 11.94 17.62
C LYS A 44 4.13 11.04 18.81
N ARG A 45 3.57 9.84 18.85
CA ARG A 45 3.82 8.87 19.91
C ARG A 45 5.28 8.45 19.98
N ALA A 46 5.91 8.24 18.82
CA ALA A 46 7.33 7.92 18.74
C ALA A 46 8.21 9.07 19.21
N TYR A 47 7.88 10.31 18.84
CA TYR A 47 8.55 11.51 19.37
C TYR A 47 8.46 11.59 20.90
N ASP A 48 7.28 11.36 21.48
CA ASP A 48 7.05 11.47 22.93
C ASP A 48 7.71 10.33 23.73
N THR A 49 7.95 9.18 23.10
CA THR A 49 8.46 7.97 23.78
C THR A 49 9.92 7.63 23.42
N GLY A 50 10.50 8.28 22.42
CA GLY A 50 11.79 7.89 21.84
C GLY A 50 11.71 6.64 20.96
N ALA A 51 10.52 6.18 20.58
CA ALA A 51 10.36 5.04 19.69
C ALA A 51 10.76 5.37 18.24
N THR A 52 10.98 4.34 17.44
CA THR A 52 11.12 4.47 15.98
C THR A 52 9.81 4.11 15.27
N VAL A 53 9.50 4.79 14.16
CA VAL A 53 8.39 4.42 13.27
C VAL A 53 8.93 3.86 11.97
N VAL A 54 8.43 2.70 11.57
CA VAL A 54 8.70 2.09 10.26
C VAL A 54 7.38 2.05 9.48
N LEU A 55 7.40 2.65 8.29
CA LEU A 55 6.27 2.64 7.36
C LEU A 55 6.59 1.66 6.23
N GLY A 56 5.82 0.59 6.12
CA GLY A 56 5.93 -0.41 5.06
C GLY A 56 4.87 -0.16 3.99
N SER A 57 5.28 -0.19 2.72
CA SER A 57 4.36 -0.21 1.57
C SER A 57 5.10 -0.56 0.28
N ALA A 58 4.46 -1.36 -0.58
CA ALA A 58 4.90 -1.56 -1.95
C ALA A 58 4.56 -0.37 -2.86
N THR A 59 3.51 0.39 -2.50
CA THR A 59 2.97 1.55 -3.21
C THR A 59 2.83 2.70 -2.22
N PRO A 60 3.95 3.32 -1.78
CA PRO A 60 3.91 4.34 -0.74
C PRO A 60 3.02 5.52 -1.16
N SER A 61 2.35 6.12 -0.18
CA SER A 61 1.61 7.36 -0.36
C SER A 61 2.54 8.44 -0.92
N LEU A 62 1.97 9.35 -1.72
CA LEU A 62 2.73 10.45 -2.32
C LEU A 62 3.44 11.27 -1.24
N GLU A 63 2.77 11.51 -0.11
CA GLU A 63 3.32 12.24 1.03
C GLU A 63 4.52 11.53 1.66
N SER A 64 4.38 10.24 2.01
CA SER A 64 5.46 9.45 2.60
C SER A 64 6.65 9.35 1.66
N TYR A 65 6.40 9.11 0.36
CA TYR A 65 7.46 9.05 -0.65
C TYR A 65 8.15 10.40 -0.85
N TYR A 66 7.41 11.50 -0.86
CA TYR A 66 7.96 12.86 -0.96
C TYR A 66 8.83 13.22 0.24
N LYS A 67 8.35 12.94 1.47
CA LYS A 67 9.15 13.13 2.70
C LYS A 67 10.42 12.29 2.69
N ALA A 68 10.36 11.06 2.18
CA ALA A 68 11.53 10.21 2.04
C ALA A 68 12.52 10.73 0.98
N LYS A 69 12.01 11.26 -0.14
CA LYS A 69 12.84 11.89 -1.18
C LYS A 69 13.55 13.15 -0.71
N ASN A 70 12.92 13.92 0.18
CA ASN A 70 13.48 15.14 0.74
C ASN A 70 14.35 14.92 1.98
N GLY A 71 14.56 13.67 2.41
CA GLY A 71 15.38 13.33 3.57
C GLY A 71 14.69 13.53 4.92
N THR A 72 13.39 13.86 4.93
CA THR A 72 12.59 13.87 6.18
C THR A 72 12.39 12.46 6.70
N TYR A 73 12.17 11.49 5.82
CA TYR A 73 12.18 10.06 6.14
C TYR A 73 13.40 9.38 5.52
N ILE A 74 13.84 8.28 6.13
CA ILE A 74 14.87 7.41 5.55
C ILE A 74 14.18 6.42 4.62
N LEU A 75 14.57 6.42 3.34
CA LEU A 75 14.03 5.51 2.34
C LEU A 75 14.85 4.21 2.27
N HIS A 76 14.32 3.15 2.86
CA HIS A 76 14.85 1.80 2.65
C HIS A 76 14.12 1.10 1.51
N LYS A 77 14.85 0.61 0.51
CA LYS A 77 14.29 -0.08 -0.65
C LYS A 77 14.69 -1.56 -0.63
N LEU A 78 13.70 -2.42 -0.77
CA LEU A 78 13.91 -3.83 -1.09
C LEU A 78 13.75 -3.98 -2.61
N THR A 79 14.86 -4.16 -3.33
CA THR A 79 14.87 -4.19 -4.81
C THR A 79 14.64 -5.58 -5.38
N THR A 80 14.68 -6.60 -4.54
CA THR A 80 14.51 -8.00 -4.91
C THR A 80 13.26 -8.55 -4.25
N ARG A 81 12.49 -9.34 -5.01
CA ARG A 81 11.33 -10.06 -4.48
C ARG A 81 11.81 -11.33 -3.81
N GLU A 82 11.31 -11.63 -2.61
CA GLU A 82 11.62 -12.88 -1.91
C GLU A 82 11.18 -14.11 -2.71
N LYS A 83 10.03 -14.06 -3.40
CA LYS A 83 9.50 -15.16 -4.24
C LYS A 83 8.67 -14.67 -5.44
N GLY A 84 8.79 -15.40 -6.55
CA GLY A 84 7.91 -15.31 -7.72
C GLY A 84 8.32 -14.26 -8.77
N ASN A 85 7.97 -14.52 -10.03
CA ASN A 85 8.15 -13.58 -11.14
C ASN A 85 6.93 -12.66 -11.27
N LEU A 86 7.13 -11.48 -11.86
CA LEU A 86 6.01 -10.64 -12.27
C LEU A 86 5.19 -11.36 -13.36
N PRO A 87 3.85 -11.20 -13.38
CA PRO A 87 3.03 -11.76 -14.45
C PRO A 87 3.38 -11.10 -15.79
N SER A 88 3.20 -11.81 -16.90
CA SER A 88 3.31 -11.17 -18.22
C SER A 88 2.14 -10.20 -18.38
N VAL A 89 2.44 -8.96 -18.77
CA VAL A 89 1.43 -7.92 -19.01
C VAL A 89 1.34 -7.63 -20.50
N SER A 90 0.12 -7.42 -21.00
CA SER A 90 -0.09 -6.92 -22.35
C SER A 90 -1.11 -5.79 -22.39
N ILE A 91 -0.80 -4.78 -23.18
CA ILE A 91 -1.70 -3.67 -23.47
C ILE A 91 -2.50 -4.05 -24.73
N VAL A 92 -3.82 -3.89 -24.68
CA VAL A 92 -4.71 -4.15 -25.81
C VAL A 92 -5.53 -2.89 -26.09
N ASP A 93 -5.60 -2.49 -27.35
CA ASP A 93 -6.44 -1.37 -27.78
C ASP A 93 -7.86 -1.87 -28.09
N LEU A 94 -8.83 -1.48 -27.28
CA LEU A 94 -10.22 -1.88 -27.46
C LEU A 94 -10.87 -1.25 -28.72
N ARG A 95 -10.26 -0.22 -29.32
CA ARG A 95 -10.75 0.36 -30.58
C ARG A 95 -10.44 -0.57 -31.75
N GLU A 96 -9.28 -1.21 -31.75
CA GLU A 96 -8.90 -2.21 -32.76
C GLU A 96 -9.79 -3.45 -32.64
N GLU A 97 -10.06 -3.91 -31.42
CA GLU A 97 -11.00 -5.01 -31.15
C GLU A 97 -12.39 -4.69 -31.71
N LEU A 98 -12.89 -3.46 -31.51
CA LEU A 98 -14.17 -3.01 -32.05
C LEU A 98 -14.19 -3.00 -33.58
N GLN A 99 -13.12 -2.52 -34.22
CA GLN A 99 -12.97 -2.54 -35.68
C GLN A 99 -12.93 -3.97 -36.23
N GLN A 100 -12.37 -4.91 -35.48
CA GLN A 100 -12.33 -6.33 -35.79
C GLN A 100 -13.62 -7.08 -35.44
N GLY A 101 -14.65 -6.36 -34.96
CA GLY A 101 -15.99 -6.90 -34.68
C GLY A 101 -16.23 -7.36 -33.25
N ASN A 102 -15.24 -7.27 -32.36
CA ASN A 102 -15.45 -7.53 -30.93
C ASN A 102 -16.12 -6.32 -30.25
N LYS A 103 -17.40 -6.47 -29.90
CA LYS A 103 -18.21 -5.45 -29.22
C LYS A 103 -18.24 -5.61 -27.69
N SER A 104 -17.51 -6.59 -27.15
CA SER A 104 -17.43 -6.84 -25.71
C SER A 104 -16.63 -5.74 -25.00
N ILE A 105 -16.88 -5.57 -23.69
CA ILE A 105 -16.05 -4.74 -22.82
C ILE A 105 -14.68 -5.37 -22.54
N PHE A 106 -14.51 -6.66 -22.85
CA PHE A 106 -13.25 -7.38 -22.69
C PHE A 106 -12.64 -7.70 -24.06
N SER A 107 -11.33 -7.52 -24.18
CA SER A 107 -10.59 -7.98 -25.35
C SER A 107 -10.72 -9.50 -25.51
N ASN A 108 -10.65 -9.99 -26.74
CA ASN A 108 -10.66 -11.42 -27.00
C ASN A 108 -9.51 -12.11 -26.26
N LYS A 109 -8.32 -11.48 -26.24
CA LYS A 109 -7.16 -11.99 -25.50
C LYS A 109 -7.43 -12.19 -24.01
N LEU A 110 -8.10 -11.24 -23.35
CA LEU A 110 -8.45 -11.36 -21.93
C LEU A 110 -9.45 -12.50 -21.71
N GLN A 111 -10.48 -12.59 -22.55
CA GLN A 111 -11.48 -13.65 -22.46
C GLN A 111 -10.86 -15.05 -22.62
N THR A 112 -9.99 -15.23 -23.61
CA THR A 112 -9.26 -16.50 -23.81
C THR A 112 -8.43 -16.87 -22.60
N LEU A 113 -7.65 -15.93 -22.05
CA LEU A 113 -6.79 -16.19 -20.90
C LEU A 113 -7.57 -16.41 -19.59
N ILE A 114 -8.78 -15.83 -19.46
CA ILE A 114 -9.68 -16.13 -18.34
C ILE A 114 -10.19 -17.57 -18.46
N ASN A 115 -10.67 -17.98 -19.63
CA ASN A 115 -11.18 -19.34 -19.85
C ASN A 115 -10.08 -20.39 -19.64
N ASP A 116 -8.89 -20.18 -20.21
CA ASP A 116 -7.70 -21.04 -20.02
C ASP A 116 -7.30 -21.19 -18.55
N ARG A 117 -7.58 -20.19 -17.71
CA ARG A 117 -7.27 -20.23 -16.28
C ARG A 117 -8.37 -20.91 -15.44
N LEU A 118 -9.62 -20.88 -15.91
CA LEU A 118 -10.77 -21.42 -15.19
C LEU A 118 -11.00 -22.91 -15.48
N GLU A 119 -10.52 -23.41 -16.62
CA GLU A 119 -10.39 -24.85 -16.92
C GLU A 119 -9.27 -25.51 -16.11
#